data_AF-A0A9N8QBS2-F1
#
_entry.id   AF-A0A9N8QBS2-F1
#
_cell.length_a   1.000
_cell.length_b   1.000
_cell.length_c   1.000
_cell.angle_alpha   90.00
_cell.angle_beta   90.00
_cell.angle_gamma   90.00
#
_symmetry.space_group_name_H-M   'P 1'
#
loop_
_entity.id
_entity.type
_entity.pdbx_description
1 polymer ?
#
loop_
_entity_poly.entity_id
_entity_poly.type
_entity_poly.pdbx_seq_one_letter_code
_entity_poly.pdbx_strand_id
1 'polypeptide(L)'
;MKEVTVFSKVLRENVGSGLATATGFNTHDLVMMCNQRAAVIYNIEREGCWVLDEEGNSQLLAPRLLLPLRNTSSVWINQEGHEIRKGDTMKEVEGAYPRSGQVIQTYQSGVVFLYDRDISETKGVWYASPSRLTPLTPHHIGTSVRDSLDKMNPARNMQLMASRGNGP
;
A
#
# COMPACT_ATOMS: atom_id res chain seq x y z
N MET A 1 0.73 29.58 -16.21
CA MET A 1 0.71 28.75 -17.44
C MET A 1 1.98 29.07 -18.22
N LYS A 2 2.82 28.06 -18.48
CA LYS A 2 4.09 28.21 -19.20
C LYS A 2 3.90 27.60 -20.58
N GLU A 3 3.92 28.43 -21.61
CA GLU A 3 3.73 27.99 -23.00
C GLU A 3 5.02 27.31 -23.49
N VAL A 4 4.89 26.08 -23.98
CA VAL A 4 6.01 25.33 -24.58
C VAL A 4 5.68 25.16 -26.07
N THR A 5 6.39 25.90 -26.91
CA THR A 5 6.29 25.78 -28.37
C THR A 5 7.10 24.56 -28.80
N VAL A 6 6.43 23.50 -29.28
CA VAL A 6 7.10 22.28 -29.77
C VAL A 6 6.88 22.15 -31.27
N PHE A 7 7.98 22.03 -32.03
CA PHE A 7 7.95 21.81 -33.48
C PHE A 7 7.41 20.42 -33.81
N SER A 8 6.44 20.36 -34.72
CA SER A 8 5.59 19.20 -35.07
C SER A 8 6.31 17.99 -35.70
N LYS A 9 7.64 17.97 -35.71
CA LYS A 9 8.44 16.91 -36.36
C LYS A 9 9.13 15.93 -35.40
N VAL A 10 8.94 16.09 -34.08
CA VAL A 10 9.50 15.18 -33.06
C VAL A 10 8.40 14.65 -32.12
N LEU A 11 7.19 14.45 -32.63
CA LEU A 11 6.16 13.69 -31.92
C LEU A 11 6.33 12.21 -32.31
N ARG A 12 7.10 11.48 -31.51
CA ARG A 12 7.06 10.01 -31.52
C ARG A 12 6.25 9.58 -30.30
N GLU A 13 5.25 8.75 -30.52
CA GLU A 13 4.39 8.16 -29.50
C GLU A 13 5.26 7.37 -28.51
N ASN A 14 5.63 8.02 -27.40
CA ASN A 14 6.41 7.40 -26.37
C ASN A 14 5.45 6.65 -25.45
N VAL A 15 5.27 5.36 -25.72
CA VAL A 15 4.69 4.40 -24.77
C VAL A 15 5.40 4.60 -23.43
N GLY A 16 4.66 5.09 -22.43
CA GLY A 16 5.14 5.71 -21.20
C GLY A 16 5.88 4.79 -20.22
N SER A 17 7.03 4.23 -20.62
CA SER A 17 7.84 3.36 -19.78
C SER A 17 9.36 3.51 -19.97
N GLY A 18 9.82 4.53 -20.72
CA GLY A 18 11.25 4.73 -21.00
C GLY A 18 12.02 5.58 -19.98
N LEU A 19 11.34 6.31 -19.09
CA LEU A 19 12.00 7.27 -18.17
C LEU A 19 12.34 6.65 -16.80
N ALA A 20 11.54 5.69 -16.33
CA ALA A 20 11.77 4.98 -15.07
C ALA A 20 13.11 4.23 -15.06
N THR A 21 13.53 3.71 -16.21
CA THR A 21 14.80 2.98 -16.35
C THR A 21 16.03 3.87 -16.20
N ALA A 22 15.92 5.18 -16.43
CA ALA A 22 17.05 6.11 -16.36
C ALA A 22 17.39 6.54 -14.93
N THR A 23 16.41 6.53 -14.02
CA THR A 23 16.59 6.94 -12.61
C THR A 23 16.84 5.75 -11.67
N GLY A 24 16.54 4.52 -12.12
CA GLY A 24 16.67 3.31 -11.29
C GLY A 24 15.53 3.13 -10.28
N PHE A 25 14.48 3.96 -10.38
CA PHE A 25 13.27 3.91 -9.55
C PHE A 25 12.04 3.66 -10.43
N ASN A 26 11.06 2.95 -9.88
CA ASN A 26 9.76 2.79 -10.51
C ASN A 26 8.70 3.65 -9.84
N THR A 27 7.63 3.92 -10.57
CA THR A 27 6.41 4.47 -9.99
C THR A 27 5.87 3.51 -8.93
N HIS A 28 5.41 4.07 -7.81
CA HIS A 28 4.94 3.39 -6.61
C HIS A 28 6.02 2.72 -5.74
N ASP A 29 7.31 2.93 -6.02
CA ASP A 29 8.38 2.47 -5.13
C ASP A 29 8.41 3.28 -3.82
N LEU A 30 8.70 2.58 -2.72
CA LEU A 30 8.99 3.19 -1.43
C LEU A 30 10.43 3.68 -1.40
N VAL A 31 10.62 4.92 -0.98
CA VAL A 31 11.92 5.54 -0.82
C VAL A 31 12.04 6.22 0.54
N MET A 32 13.27 6.30 1.05
CA MET A 32 13.61 7.20 2.15
C MET A 32 14.19 8.49 1.59
N MET A 33 13.69 9.60 2.10
CA MET A 33 14.22 10.93 1.84
C MET A 33 15.40 11.23 2.77
N CYS A 34 16.24 12.20 2.40
CA CYS A 34 17.42 12.61 3.16
C CYS A 34 17.13 13.00 4.62
N ASN A 35 15.91 13.46 4.92
CA ASN A 35 15.43 13.77 6.28
C ASN A 35 14.94 12.54 7.07
N GLN A 36 15.26 11.32 6.62
CA GLN A 36 14.85 10.03 7.22
C GLN A 36 13.34 9.75 7.21
N ARG A 37 12.58 10.49 6.41
CA ARG A 37 11.14 10.27 6.23
C ARG A 37 10.88 9.32 5.07
N ALA A 38 9.85 8.49 5.18
CA ALA A 38 9.46 7.59 4.10
C ALA A 38 8.50 8.30 3.14
N ALA A 39 8.63 8.00 1.86
CA ALA A 39 7.77 8.55 0.82
C ALA A 39 7.58 7.56 -0.32
N VAL A 40 6.49 7.72 -1.06
CA VAL A 40 6.21 6.95 -2.28
C VAL A 40 6.40 7.83 -3.51
N ILE A 41 7.04 7.27 -4.54
CA ILE A 41 7.13 7.93 -5.85
C ILE A 41 5.80 7.79 -6.59
N TYR A 42 5.13 8.90 -6.91
CA TYR A 42 3.89 8.87 -7.71
C TYR A 42 4.10 9.31 -9.16
N ASN A 43 5.19 10.04 -9.45
CA ASN A 43 5.51 10.46 -10.81
C ASN A 43 7.03 10.56 -11.00
N ILE A 44 7.51 10.24 -12.19
CA ILE A 44 8.93 10.29 -12.55
C ILE A 44 9.08 11.27 -13.71
N GLU A 45 9.94 12.27 -13.52
CA GLU A 45 10.28 13.26 -14.52
C GLU A 45 11.77 13.18 -14.88
N ARG A 46 12.19 13.96 -15.88
CA ARG A 46 13.60 13.99 -16.32
C ARG A 46 14.51 14.61 -15.26
N GLU A 47 13.98 15.59 -14.51
CA GLU A 47 14.74 16.38 -13.52
C GLU A 47 14.75 15.71 -12.13
N GLY A 48 13.82 14.81 -11.86
CA GLY A 48 13.70 14.15 -10.56
C GLY A 48 12.47 13.25 -10.43
N CYS A 49 12.25 12.77 -9.22
CA CYS A 49 11.07 11.97 -8.87
C CYS A 49 10.17 12.80 -7.96
N TRP A 50 8.88 12.81 -8.27
CA TRP A 50 7.86 13.35 -7.38
C TRP A 50 7.52 12.32 -6.32
N VAL A 51 7.69 12.72 -5.07
CA VAL A 51 7.44 11.88 -3.90
C VAL A 51 6.31 12.45 -3.07
N LEU A 52 5.52 11.57 -2.46
CA LEU A 52 4.50 11.88 -1.47
C LEU A 52 4.96 11.36 -0.11
N ASP A 53 5.10 12.25 0.87
CA ASP A 53 5.52 11.91 2.23
C ASP A 53 4.36 11.38 3.10
N GLU A 54 4.67 10.97 4.33
CA GLU A 54 3.67 10.48 5.28
C GLU A 54 2.73 11.54 5.88
N GLU A 55 2.94 12.82 5.57
CA GLU A 55 2.07 13.95 5.99
C GLU A 55 1.19 14.45 4.82
N GLY A 56 1.40 13.93 3.61
CA GLY A 56 0.72 14.35 2.39
C GLY A 56 1.41 15.48 1.62
N ASN A 57 2.63 15.87 2.00
CA ASN A 57 3.38 16.85 1.24
C ASN A 57 4.00 16.20 0.00
N SER A 58 3.83 16.87 -1.14
CA SER A 58 4.43 16.46 -2.42
C SER A 58 5.66 17.30 -2.74
N GLN A 59 6.77 16.66 -3.06
CA GLN A 59 8.02 17.34 -3.40
C GLN A 59 8.73 16.66 -4.59
N LEU A 60 9.37 17.48 -5.44
CA LEU A 60 10.24 16.99 -6.50
C LEU A 60 11.66 16.88 -5.95
N LEU A 61 12.20 15.65 -5.92
CA LEU A 61 13.54 15.38 -5.41
C LEU A 61 14.43 14.78 -6.48
N ALA A 62 15.70 15.20 -6.48
CA ALA A 62 16.72 14.59 -7.31
C ALA A 62 16.96 13.13 -6.87
N PRO A 63 17.22 12.19 -7.80
CA PRO A 63 17.40 10.77 -7.45
C PRO A 63 18.49 10.51 -6.40
N ARG A 64 19.51 11.39 -6.33
CA ARG A 64 20.60 11.30 -5.32
C ARG A 64 20.15 11.53 -3.89
N LEU A 65 19.00 12.19 -3.69
CA LEU A 65 18.43 12.47 -2.38
C LEU A 65 17.47 11.37 -1.90
N LEU A 66 17.27 10.35 -2.74
CA LEU A 66 16.35 9.24 -2.50
C LEU A 66 17.15 7.95 -2.30
N LEU A 67 16.79 7.20 -1.27
CA LEU A 67 17.31 5.86 -1.03
C LEU A 67 16.18 4.84 -1.22
N PRO A 68 16.36 3.79 -2.03
CA PRO A 68 15.32 2.79 -2.22
C PRO A 68 15.11 2.00 -0.93
N LEU A 69 13.85 1.91 -0.49
CA LEU A 69 13.48 1.12 0.68
C LEU A 69 12.87 -0.21 0.19
N ARG A 70 13.73 -1.21 -0.01
CA ARG A 70 13.34 -2.54 -0.50
C ARG A 70 12.96 -3.46 0.68
N ASN A 71 12.09 -4.43 0.42
CA ASN A 71 11.72 -5.52 1.34
C ASN A 71 10.90 -5.12 2.58
N THR A 72 10.11 -4.04 2.53
CA THR A 72 9.16 -3.70 3.58
C THR A 72 7.86 -4.48 3.41
N SER A 73 7.89 -5.78 3.71
CA SER A 73 6.66 -6.58 3.84
C SER A 73 6.02 -6.33 5.21
N SER A 74 5.57 -5.10 5.44
CA SER A 74 4.88 -4.72 6.68
C SER A 74 3.39 -5.01 6.55
N VAL A 75 2.83 -5.67 7.56
CA VAL A 75 1.39 -5.93 7.69
C VAL A 75 0.85 -5.00 8.76
N TRP A 76 -0.27 -4.37 8.48
CA TRP A 76 -0.99 -3.55 9.45
C TRP A 76 -2.32 -4.20 9.80
N ILE A 77 -2.87 -3.83 10.95
CA ILE A 77 -4.20 -4.25 11.39
C ILE A 77 -5.03 -2.98 11.56
N ASN A 78 -6.23 -2.98 10.98
CA ASN A 78 -7.17 -1.86 11.13
C ASN A 78 -7.86 -1.89 12.51
N GLN A 79 -8.70 -0.90 12.80
CA GLN A 79 -9.45 -0.85 14.08
C GLN A 79 -10.42 -2.04 14.28
N GLU A 80 -10.88 -2.67 13.20
CA GLU A 80 -11.81 -3.79 13.21
C GLU A 80 -11.11 -5.16 13.32
N GLY A 81 -9.77 -5.19 13.31
CA GLY A 81 -8.99 -6.43 13.34
C GLY A 81 -8.71 -7.05 11.97
N HIS A 82 -9.01 -6.35 10.87
CA HIS A 82 -8.67 -6.76 9.52
C HIS A 82 -7.21 -6.45 9.18
N GLU A 83 -6.54 -7.41 8.54
CA GLU A 83 -5.18 -7.22 8.05
C GLU A 83 -5.16 -6.34 6.79
N ILE A 84 -4.12 -5.52 6.67
CA ILE A 84 -3.84 -4.64 5.53
C ILE A 84 -2.48 -5.03 4.95
N ARG A 85 -2.48 -5.45 3.68
CA ARG A 85 -1.30 -5.88 2.93
C ARG A 85 -1.22 -5.13 1.60
N LYS A 86 0.00 -5.11 1.03
CA LYS A 86 0.21 -4.62 -0.33
C LYS A 86 -0.63 -5.44 -1.32
N GLY A 87 -1.40 -4.76 -2.14
CA GLY A 87 -2.31 -5.33 -3.13
C GLY A 87 -3.78 -5.33 -2.72
N ASP A 88 -4.09 -5.13 -1.43
CA ASP A 88 -5.47 -5.14 -0.94
C ASP A 88 -6.23 -3.88 -1.36
N THR A 89 -7.53 -4.02 -1.63
CA THR A 89 -8.40 -2.88 -1.93
C THR A 89 -9.08 -2.40 -0.65
N MET A 90 -8.79 -1.17 -0.27
CA MET A 90 -9.27 -0.54 0.96
C MET A 90 -10.09 0.71 0.63
N LYS A 91 -11.05 1.02 1.50
CA LYS A 91 -11.85 2.24 1.48
C LYS A 91 -11.50 3.08 2.69
N GLU A 92 -11.28 4.36 2.45
CA GLU A 92 -11.09 5.35 3.50
C GLU A 92 -12.45 5.79 4.05
N VAL A 93 -12.60 5.69 5.37
CA VAL A 93 -13.86 5.97 6.09
C VAL A 93 -14.00 7.45 6.46
N GLU A 94 -12.88 8.17 6.56
CA GLU A 94 -12.86 9.56 7.03
C GLU A 94 -12.78 10.57 5.87
N GLY A 95 -13.89 11.26 5.59
CA GLY A 95 -13.96 12.35 4.59
C GLY A 95 -15.37 12.58 4.02
N ALA A 96 -15.62 13.77 3.45
CA ALA A 96 -16.89 14.08 2.78
C ALA A 96 -17.14 13.25 1.51
N TYR A 97 -16.08 12.67 0.94
CA TYR A 97 -16.12 11.77 -0.19
C TYR A 97 -15.30 10.52 0.14
N PRO A 98 -15.93 9.34 0.29
CA PRO A 98 -15.19 8.12 0.57
C PRO A 98 -14.38 7.74 -0.66
N ARG A 99 -13.05 7.76 -0.51
CA ARG A 99 -12.12 7.31 -1.56
C ARG A 99 -11.78 5.84 -1.35
N SER A 100 -11.61 5.11 -2.44
CA SER A 100 -11.23 3.69 -2.40
C SER A 100 -10.04 3.47 -3.30
N GLY A 101 -9.09 2.65 -2.87
CA GLY A 101 -7.89 2.39 -3.66
C GLY A 101 -7.21 1.10 -3.29
N GLN A 102 -6.26 0.72 -4.13
CA GLN A 102 -5.39 -0.42 -3.89
C GLN A 102 -4.20 0.03 -3.03
N VAL A 103 -3.89 -0.74 -1.99
CA VAL A 103 -2.69 -0.54 -1.17
C VAL A 103 -1.47 -0.85 -2.02
N ILE A 104 -0.68 0.18 -2.33
CA ILE A 104 0.56 0.03 -3.09
C ILE A 104 1.75 -0.24 -2.18
N GLN A 105 1.73 0.32 -0.97
CA GLN A 105 2.85 0.21 -0.06
C GLN A 105 2.44 0.49 1.39
N THR A 106 3.01 -0.27 2.31
CA THR A 106 2.90 -0.06 3.75
C THR A 106 4.26 0.37 4.30
N TYR A 107 4.23 1.18 5.36
CA TYR A 107 5.42 1.59 6.09
C TYR A 107 5.23 1.42 7.61
N GLN A 108 6.34 1.14 8.31
CA GLN A 108 6.34 0.75 9.73
C GLN A 108 5.91 1.88 10.70
N SER A 109 5.82 3.14 10.25
CA SER A 109 5.34 4.25 11.09
C SER A 109 3.82 4.30 11.24
N GLY A 110 3.08 3.34 10.68
CA GLY A 110 1.61 3.32 10.73
C GLY A 110 0.99 4.10 9.58
N VAL A 111 1.61 4.05 8.41
CA VAL A 111 1.18 4.78 7.21
C VAL A 111 0.99 3.80 6.07
N VAL A 112 -0.13 3.93 5.38
CA VAL A 112 -0.50 3.13 4.22
C VAL A 112 -0.64 4.05 3.03
N PHE A 113 0.04 3.74 1.94
CA PHE A 113 -0.10 4.44 0.67
C PHE A 113 -1.05 3.67 -0.23
N LEU A 114 -2.05 4.38 -0.76
CA LEU A 114 -3.07 3.84 -1.64
C LEU A 114 -2.98 4.49 -3.01
N TYR A 115 -3.52 3.78 -4.00
CA TYR A 115 -3.59 4.22 -5.39
C TYR A 115 -4.98 3.97 -5.98
N ASP A 116 -5.51 4.97 -6.66
CA ASP A 116 -6.69 4.87 -7.50
C ASP A 116 -6.51 5.71 -8.76
N ARG A 117 -6.74 5.10 -9.92
CA ARG A 117 -6.61 5.76 -11.23
C ARG A 117 -7.66 6.85 -11.46
N ASP A 118 -8.80 6.78 -10.78
CA ASP A 118 -9.91 7.71 -10.98
C ASP A 118 -9.67 9.05 -10.25
N ILE A 119 -8.71 9.08 -9.32
CA ILE A 119 -8.29 10.28 -8.60
C ILE A 119 -7.19 11.01 -9.38
N SER A 120 -7.43 12.28 -9.73
CA SER A 120 -6.47 13.10 -10.47
C SER A 120 -5.41 13.76 -9.59
N GLU A 121 -5.73 13.98 -8.31
CA GLU A 121 -4.81 14.49 -7.30
C GLU A 121 -3.60 13.54 -7.16
N THR A 122 -2.38 14.09 -7.18
CA THR A 122 -1.13 13.31 -6.98
C THR A 122 -1.04 12.04 -7.83
N LYS A 123 -1.60 12.07 -9.05
CA LYS A 123 -1.69 10.91 -9.97
C LYS A 123 -2.40 9.69 -9.35
N GLY A 124 -3.29 9.92 -8.41
CA GLY A 124 -4.09 8.89 -7.78
C GLY A 124 -3.50 8.33 -6.50
N VAL A 125 -2.35 8.83 -6.03
CA VAL A 125 -1.67 8.31 -4.84
C VAL A 125 -1.98 9.19 -3.63
N TRP A 126 -2.39 8.59 -2.52
CA TRP A 126 -2.55 9.30 -1.24
C TRP A 126 -2.09 8.44 -0.06
N TYR A 127 -1.97 9.07 1.10
CA TYR A 127 -1.65 8.39 2.36
C TYR A 127 -2.91 8.29 3.23
N ALA A 128 -2.99 7.23 4.04
CA ALA A 128 -4.00 7.08 5.07
C ALA A 128 -3.46 6.29 6.27
N SER A 129 -4.03 6.54 7.43
CA SER A 129 -3.77 5.74 8.64
C SER A 129 -4.53 4.41 8.56
N PRO A 130 -3.95 3.28 9.00
CA PRO A 130 -4.62 1.97 9.06
C PRO A 130 -5.98 2.01 9.75
N SER A 131 -6.10 2.85 10.78
CA SER A 131 -7.32 3.06 11.55
C SER A 131 -8.50 3.64 10.75
N ARG A 132 -8.22 4.31 9.63
CA ARG A 132 -9.22 4.96 8.76
C ARG A 132 -9.59 4.09 7.56
N LEU A 133 -9.04 2.87 7.47
CA LEU A 133 -9.19 1.99 6.32
C LEU A 133 -10.07 0.80 6.66
N THR A 134 -11.03 0.54 5.78
CA THR A 134 -11.88 -0.65 5.81
C THR A 134 -11.70 -1.44 4.53
N PRO A 135 -11.49 -2.76 4.59
CA PRO A 135 -11.37 -3.58 3.39
C PRO A 135 -12.66 -3.58 2.57
N LEU A 136 -12.54 -3.35 1.27
CA LEU A 136 -13.67 -3.46 0.33
C LEU A 136 -13.88 -4.88 -0.15
N THR A 137 -12.79 -5.64 -0.26
CA THR A 137 -12.83 -7.05 -0.60
C THR A 137 -12.53 -7.85 0.65
N PRO A 138 -13.43 -8.74 1.10
CA PRO A 138 -13.10 -9.68 2.16
C PRO A 138 -12.07 -10.67 1.58
N HIS A 139 -10.78 -10.45 1.87
CA HIS A 139 -9.75 -11.42 1.57
C HIS A 139 -9.10 -11.88 2.87
N HIS A 140 -9.16 -13.21 3.05
CA HIS A 140 -8.63 -13.95 4.18
C HIS A 140 -8.93 -13.32 5.54
N ILE A 141 -10.15 -13.60 6.04
CA ILE A 141 -10.25 -14.14 7.39
C ILE A 141 -9.35 -15.38 7.37
N GLY A 142 -8.03 -15.19 7.54
CA GLY A 142 -7.11 -16.26 7.76
C GLY A 142 -7.63 -16.91 9.02
N THR A 143 -8.31 -18.06 8.82
CA THR A 143 -8.75 -19.00 9.84
C THR A 143 -8.90 -18.34 11.20
N SER A 144 -10.12 -17.91 11.52
CA SER A 144 -10.45 -17.56 12.89
C SER A 144 -9.72 -18.58 13.78
N VAL A 145 -8.86 -18.09 14.67
CA VAL A 145 -8.17 -18.97 15.62
C VAL A 145 -9.22 -19.78 16.40
N ARG A 146 -10.49 -19.33 16.41
CA ARG A 146 -11.66 -20.07 16.87
C ARG A 146 -12.05 -21.32 16.06
N ASP A 147 -12.04 -21.30 14.73
CA ASP A 147 -12.56 -22.42 13.92
C ASP A 147 -11.57 -23.59 13.74
N SER A 148 -10.31 -23.42 14.13
CA SER A 148 -9.27 -24.44 13.96
C SER A 148 -8.66 -24.98 15.26
N LEU A 149 -9.06 -24.46 16.44
CA LEU A 149 -8.61 -25.01 17.72
C LEU A 149 -9.17 -26.42 18.00
N ASP A 150 -10.37 -26.75 17.49
CA ASP A 150 -10.97 -28.09 17.64
C ASP A 150 -10.27 -29.19 16.82
N LYS A 151 -9.43 -28.80 15.84
CA LYS A 151 -8.77 -29.74 14.92
C LYS A 151 -7.27 -29.91 15.20
N MET A 152 -6.69 -29.13 16.12
CA MET A 152 -5.23 -29.13 16.37
C MET A 152 -4.75 -30.12 17.44
N ASN A 153 -5.65 -30.93 18.03
CA ASN A 153 -5.22 -32.07 18.84
C ASN A 153 -6.24 -33.22 18.78
N PRO A 154 -6.21 -34.06 17.73
CA PRO A 154 -7.13 -35.18 17.60
C PRO A 154 -7.02 -36.20 18.76
N ALA A 155 -5.84 -36.31 19.40
CA ALA A 155 -5.63 -37.20 20.54
C ALA A 155 -6.39 -36.74 21.80
N ARG A 156 -6.42 -35.42 22.06
CA ARG A 156 -7.14 -34.84 23.21
C ARG A 156 -8.66 -34.88 23.04
N ASN A 157 -9.16 -34.72 21.81
CA ASN A 157 -10.60 -34.78 21.54
C ASN A 157 -11.15 -36.21 21.68
N MET A 158 -10.38 -37.24 21.28
CA MET A 158 -10.75 -38.64 21.54
C MET A 158 -10.78 -38.99 23.04
N GLN A 159 -9.86 -38.43 23.84
CA GLN A 159 -9.84 -38.66 25.30
C GLN A 159 -11.08 -38.09 26.02
N LEU A 160 -11.60 -36.95 25.56
CA LEU A 160 -12.85 -36.36 26.09
C LEU A 160 -14.09 -37.16 25.69
N MET A 161 -14.09 -37.77 24.51
CA MET A 161 -15.19 -38.65 24.07
C MET A 161 -15.19 -39.98 24.83
N ALA A 162 -14.01 -40.54 25.11
CA ALA A 162 -13.85 -41.76 25.88
C ALA A 162 -14.25 -41.61 27.35
N SER A 163 -14.12 -40.41 27.94
CA SER A 163 -14.47 -40.18 29.35
C SER A 163 -15.97 -39.94 29.61
N ARG A 164 -16.79 -39.81 28.56
CA ARG A 164 -18.25 -39.60 28.68
C ARG A 164 -19.06 -40.90 28.54
N GLY A 165 -18.40 -42.03 28.28
CA GLY A 165 -19.05 -43.32 28.05
C GLY A 165 -19.07 -44.28 29.24
N ASN A 166 -18.65 -43.87 30.45
CA ASN A 166 -18.68 -44.78 31.60
C ASN A 166 -18.94 -44.02 32.91
N GLY A 167 -20.21 -43.86 33.24
CA GLY A 167 -20.72 -43.51 34.57
C GLY A 167 -21.98 -44.35 34.83
N PRO A 168 -22.20 -44.79 36.08
CA PRO A 168 -22.90 -46.02 36.48
C PRO A 168 -24.37 -46.12 36.07
#